data_AF-A0A382AHW5-F1
#
_entry.id   AF-A0A382AHW5-F1
#
_cell.length_a   1.000
_cell.length_b   1.000
_cell.length_c   1.000
_cell.angle_alpha   90.00
_cell.angle_beta   90.00
_cell.angle_gamma   90.00
#
_symmetry.space_group_name_H-M   'P 1'
#
loop_
_entity.id
_entity.type
_entity.pdbx_description
1 polymer ?
#
loop_
_entity_poly.entity_id
_entity_poly.type
_entity_poly.pdbx_seq_one_letter_code
_entity_poly.pdbx_strand_id
1 'polypeptide(L)'
;MDLVTINDYKQYKKIEHNKDDNQLGALVPAVSQLVKTYTGNAVIDYAVANKIETFDIYDSLTSELFLTESPLTSVGLLQERDSLADSYTTLTEDTDYYVDKEHDRIYRVNGIS
;
A
#
# COMPACT_ATOMS: atom_id res chain seq x y z
N MET A 1 11.72 1.84 -2.51
CA MET A 1 12.70 1.01 -1.79
C MET A 1 12.98 -0.26 -2.59
N ASP A 2 14.23 -0.72 -2.63
CA ASP A 2 14.57 -1.96 -3.35
C ASP A 2 14.22 -3.19 -2.51
N LEU A 3 13.78 -4.26 -3.16
CA LEU A 3 13.36 -5.49 -2.47
C LEU A 3 14.53 -6.24 -1.83
N VAL A 4 15.73 -6.04 -2.36
CA VAL A 4 16.97 -6.70 -1.95
C VAL A 4 18.09 -5.68 -2.12
N THR A 5 19.08 -5.66 -1.22
CA THR A 5 20.26 -4.80 -1.39
C THR A 5 21.33 -5.46 -2.26
N ILE A 6 22.26 -4.68 -2.82
CA ILE A 6 23.42 -5.23 -3.54
C ILE A 6 24.22 -6.19 -2.65
N ASN A 7 24.34 -5.89 -1.35
CA ASN A 7 25.05 -6.72 -0.39
C ASN A 7 24.37 -8.09 -0.19
N ASP A 8 23.04 -8.10 -0.06
CA ASP A 8 22.27 -9.35 0.08
C ASP A 8 22.44 -10.23 -1.18
N TYR A 9 22.38 -9.62 -2.36
CA TYR A 9 22.61 -10.32 -3.62
C TYR A 9 24.02 -10.90 -3.71
N LYS A 10 25.04 -10.13 -3.31
CA LYS A 10 26.44 -10.60 -3.28
C LYS A 10 26.64 -11.74 -2.31
N GLN A 11 26.07 -11.68 -1.10
CA GLN A 11 26.13 -12.76 -0.13
C GLN A 11 25.49 -14.04 -0.68
N TYR A 12 24.31 -13.92 -1.30
CA TYR A 12 23.62 -15.04 -1.93
C TYR A 12 24.44 -15.67 -3.08
N LYS A 13 25.08 -14.84 -3.91
CA LYS A 13 25.91 -15.30 -5.03
C LYS A 13 27.36 -15.62 -4.66
N LYS A 14 27.77 -15.44 -3.40
CA LYS A 14 29.16 -15.58 -2.90
C LYS A 14 30.16 -14.70 -3.68
N ILE A 15 29.76 -13.46 -3.97
CA ILE A 15 30.62 -12.46 -4.60
C ILE A 15 31.28 -11.62 -3.51
N GLU A 16 32.61 -11.67 -3.43
CA GLU A 16 33.37 -10.97 -2.38
C GLU A 16 34.03 -9.66 -2.85
N HIS A 17 34.06 -9.42 -4.16
CA HIS A 17 34.69 -8.24 -4.76
C HIS A 17 33.65 -7.20 -5.22
N ASN A 18 34.11 -5.96 -5.44
CA ASN A 18 33.23 -4.83 -5.81
C ASN A 18 33.26 -4.45 -7.29
N LYS A 19 33.87 -5.27 -8.15
CA LYS A 19 34.09 -4.93 -9.56
C LYS A 19 32.79 -4.80 -10.37
N ASP A 20 31.74 -5.49 -9.94
CA ASP A 20 30.44 -5.57 -10.64
C ASP A 20 29.38 -4.63 -10.03
N ASP A 21 29.74 -3.83 -9.03
CA ASP A 21 28.78 -3.05 -8.22
C ASP A 21 27.99 -2.03 -9.04
N ASN A 22 28.64 -1.42 -10.03
CA ASN A 22 27.96 -0.49 -10.93
C ASN A 22 26.87 -1.19 -11.76
N GLN A 23 27.12 -2.42 -12.19
CA GLN A 23 26.13 -3.19 -12.96
C GLN A 23 25.00 -3.68 -12.05
N LEU A 24 25.34 -4.15 -10.85
CA LEU A 24 24.35 -4.54 -9.84
C LEU A 24 23.50 -3.36 -9.38
N GLY A 25 24.09 -2.16 -9.28
CA GLY A 25 23.39 -0.93 -8.95
C GLY A 25 22.36 -0.48 -10.00
N ALA A 26 22.51 -0.90 -11.25
CA ALA A 26 21.48 -0.71 -12.27
C ALA A 26 20.44 -1.85 -12.27
N LEU A 27 20.88 -3.09 -12.05
CA LEU A 27 20.02 -4.28 -12.13
C LEU A 27 19.05 -4.39 -10.95
N VAL A 28 19.53 -4.16 -9.73
CA VAL A 28 18.72 -4.35 -8.49
C VAL A 28 17.48 -3.44 -8.46
N PRO A 29 17.57 -2.13 -8.76
CA PRO A 29 16.40 -1.27 -8.85
C PRO A 29 15.46 -1.66 -9.99
N ALA A 30 16.00 -2.04 -11.15
CA ALA A 30 15.21 -2.42 -12.32
C ALA A 30 14.37 -3.68 -12.07
N VAL A 31 14.95 -4.69 -11.42
CA VAL A 31 14.24 -5.92 -11.05
C VAL A 31 13.21 -5.65 -9.95
N SER A 32 13.56 -4.84 -8.94
CA SER A 32 12.60 -4.45 -7.90
C SER A 32 11.40 -3.72 -8.49
N GLN A 33 11.63 -2.79 -9.43
CA GLN A 33 10.56 -2.09 -10.13
C GLN A 33 9.72 -3.04 -11.00
N LEU A 34 10.35 -3.98 -11.71
CA LEU A 34 9.65 -4.97 -12.52
C LEU A 34 8.68 -5.80 -11.67
N VAL A 35 9.13 -6.31 -10.52
CA VAL A 35 8.30 -7.12 -9.61
C VAL A 35 7.11 -6.31 -9.10
N LYS A 36 7.33 -5.06 -8.69
CA LYS A 36 6.25 -4.17 -8.24
C LYS A 36 5.24 -3.88 -9.33
N THR A 37 5.71 -3.56 -10.54
CA THR A 37 4.82 -3.31 -11.68
C THR A 37 4.03 -4.57 -12.06
N TYR A 38 4.65 -5.74 -12.02
CA TYR A 38 4.00 -7.00 -12.37
C TYR A 38 2.92 -7.40 -11.34
N THR A 39 3.20 -7.18 -10.05
CA THR A 39 2.25 -7.48 -8.96
C THR A 39 1.22 -6.39 -8.74
N GLY A 40 1.42 -5.20 -9.32
CA GLY A 40 0.53 -4.05 -9.13
C GLY A 40 0.59 -3.46 -7.71
N ASN A 41 1.66 -3.75 -6.96
CA ASN A 41 1.74 -3.50 -5.53
C ASN A 41 3.15 -2.94 -5.18
N ALA A 42 3.22 -2.04 -4.20
CA ALA A 42 4.48 -1.38 -3.83
C ALA A 42 5.32 -2.20 -2.82
N VAL A 43 4.74 -3.28 -2.28
CA VAL A 43 5.25 -4.37 -1.42
C VAL A 43 5.84 -3.89 -0.10
N ILE A 44 6.94 -3.16 -0.16
CA ILE A 44 7.68 -2.67 1.00
C ILE A 44 7.64 -1.15 1.12
N ASP A 45 7.22 -0.43 0.08
CA ASP A 45 7.31 1.03 0.05
C ASP A 45 6.39 1.68 1.10
N TYR A 46 5.25 1.06 1.38
CA TYR A 46 4.29 1.53 2.40
C TYR A 46 4.34 0.71 3.70
N ALA A 47 5.39 -0.08 3.92
CA ALA A 47 5.61 -0.73 5.20
C ALA A 47 6.02 0.26 6.30
N VAL A 48 6.60 1.41 5.91
CA VAL A 48 7.15 2.44 6.82
C VAL A 48 6.53 3.82 6.61
N ALA A 49 5.63 3.97 5.65
CA ALA A 49 4.95 5.21 5.32
C ALA A 49 3.51 4.92 4.91
N ASN A 50 2.57 5.80 5.27
CA ASN A 50 1.17 5.65 4.89
C ASN A 50 0.97 5.98 3.41
N LYS A 51 0.30 5.09 2.68
CA LYS A 51 -0.23 5.41 1.35
C LYS A 51 -1.50 6.24 1.51
N ILE A 52 -1.65 7.25 0.65
CA ILE A 52 -2.92 7.99 0.52
C ILE A 52 -3.64 7.44 -0.72
N GLU A 53 -4.86 6.94 -0.51
CA GLU A 53 -5.77 6.54 -1.57
C GLU A 53 -7.02 7.43 -1.49
N THR A 54 -7.56 7.81 -2.64
CA THR A 54 -8.77 8.63 -2.75
C THR A 54 -9.75 7.92 -3.66
N PHE A 55 -10.97 7.75 -3.17
CA PHE A 55 -12.04 7.06 -3.88
C PHE A 55 -13.18 8.04 -4.08
N ASP A 56 -13.63 8.18 -5.32
CA ASP A 56 -14.83 8.95 -5.64
C ASP A 56 -16.01 7.97 -5.73
N ILE A 57 -16.91 8.06 -4.75
CA ILE A 57 -18.11 7.22 -4.66
C ILE A 57 -19.32 8.08 -5.06
N TYR A 58 -20.06 7.65 -6.07
CA TYR A 58 -21.20 8.40 -6.62
C TYR A 58 -22.56 7.76 -6.34
N ASP A 59 -22.57 6.66 -5.57
CA ASP A 59 -23.78 5.94 -5.19
C ASP A 59 -23.87 5.77 -3.67
N SER A 60 -25.06 5.43 -3.18
CA SER A 60 -25.34 5.22 -1.77
C SER A 60 -25.35 3.73 -1.36
N LEU A 61 -24.88 2.84 -2.24
CA LEU A 61 -24.94 1.39 -2.05
C LEU A 61 -23.55 0.78 -1.78
N THR A 62 -22.48 1.50 -2.13
CA THR A 62 -21.11 1.11 -1.88
C THR A 62 -20.79 1.26 -0.40
N SER A 63 -20.72 0.13 0.31
CA SER A 63 -20.29 0.05 1.70
C SER A 63 -18.89 -0.56 1.85
N GLU A 64 -18.30 -1.06 0.77
CA GLU A 64 -16.98 -1.70 0.78
C GLU A 64 -16.02 -0.96 -0.15
N LEU A 65 -14.79 -0.76 0.31
CA LEU A 65 -13.69 -0.22 -0.48
C LEU A 65 -12.54 -1.22 -0.48
N PHE A 66 -12.15 -1.68 -1.66
CA PHE A 66 -10.96 -2.50 -1.84
C PHE A 66 -9.74 -1.61 -2.03
N LEU A 67 -8.72 -1.82 -1.19
CA LEU A 67 -7.47 -1.06 -1.29
C LEU A 67 -6.56 -1.65 -2.36
N THR A 68 -5.70 -0.82 -2.92
CA THR A 68 -4.79 -1.26 -3.99
C THR A 68 -3.53 -1.93 -3.46
N GLU A 69 -3.19 -1.75 -2.18
CA GLU A 69 -2.05 -2.39 -1.54
C GLU A 69 -2.47 -3.60 -0.70
N SER A 70 -1.57 -4.57 -0.64
CA SER A 70 -1.71 -5.85 0.07
C SER A 70 -0.35 -6.35 0.55
N PRO A 71 -0.23 -6.87 1.78
CA PRO A 71 -1.27 -6.94 2.79
C PRO A 71 -1.49 -5.59 3.48
N LEU A 72 -2.74 -5.30 3.84
CA LEU A 72 -3.12 -4.15 4.64
C LEU A 72 -2.73 -4.37 6.10
N THR A 73 -1.78 -3.58 6.58
CA THR A 73 -1.28 -3.67 7.97
C THR A 73 -2.15 -2.89 8.95
N SER A 74 -2.46 -1.63 8.61
CA SER A 74 -3.25 -0.71 9.42
C SER A 74 -3.76 0.46 8.57
N VAL A 75 -4.89 1.06 8.99
CA VAL A 75 -5.40 2.32 8.44
C VAL A 75 -5.04 3.43 9.42
N GLY A 76 -4.23 4.40 8.99
CA GLY A 76 -3.79 5.49 9.88
C GLY A 76 -4.81 6.62 10.02
N LEU A 77 -5.51 6.96 8.94
CA LEU A 77 -6.52 8.02 8.90
C LEU A 77 -7.51 7.71 7.76
N LEU A 78 -8.80 7.73 8.07
CA LEU A 78 -9.87 7.65 7.09
C LEU A 78 -10.77 8.88 7.24
N GLN A 79 -11.10 9.51 6.12
CA GLN A 79 -11.96 10.69 6.11
C GLN A 79 -12.89 10.66 4.90
N GLU A 80 -14.12 11.15 5.08
CA GLU A 80 -15.12 11.27 4.01
C GLU A 80 -15.66 12.69 3.91
N ARG A 81 -16.24 13.03 2.76
CA ARG A 81 -17.00 14.28 2.53
C ARG A 81 -18.08 14.03 1.48
N ASP A 82 -19.22 14.68 1.61
CA ASP A 82 -20.36 14.49 0.71
C ASP A 82 -20.31 15.39 -0.54
N SER A 83 -19.72 16.58 -0.41
CA SER A 83 -19.54 17.50 -1.54
C SER A 83 -18.15 18.12 -1.58
N LEU A 84 -17.81 18.70 -2.73
CA LEU A 84 -16.56 19.43 -2.94
C LEU A 84 -16.42 20.67 -2.04
N ALA A 85 -17.54 21.21 -1.56
CA ALA A 85 -17.57 22.39 -0.68
C ALA A 85 -17.43 22.01 0.80
N ASP A 86 -17.65 20.74 1.16
CA ASP A 86 -17.63 20.28 2.53
C ASP A 86 -16.22 19.97 3.01
N SER A 87 -16.01 20.16 4.32
CA SER A 87 -14.78 19.72 4.98
C SER A 87 -14.82 18.22 5.19
N TYR A 88 -13.63 17.60 5.18
CA TYR A 88 -13.49 16.18 5.49
C TYR A 88 -13.84 15.89 6.96
N THR A 89 -14.68 14.88 7.16
CA THR A 89 -14.99 14.32 8.48
C THR A 89 -14.14 13.10 8.71
N THR A 90 -13.39 13.06 9.82
CA THR A 90 -12.59 11.90 10.21
C THR A 90 -13.50 10.80 10.77
N LEU A 91 -13.31 9.59 10.27
CA LEU A 91 -14.05 8.41 10.71
C LEU A 91 -13.26 7.64 11.77
N THR A 92 -13.98 6.94 12.64
CA THR A 92 -13.42 6.14 13.73
C THR A 92 -13.55 4.65 13.43
N GLU A 93 -12.44 3.91 13.52
CA GLU A 93 -12.43 2.44 13.38
C GLU A 93 -13.32 1.79 14.45
N ASP A 94 -13.99 0.70 14.08
CA ASP A 94 -14.97 -0.06 14.87
C ASP A 94 -16.24 0.72 15.30
N THR A 95 -16.38 1.96 14.86
CA THR A 95 -17.60 2.77 15.06
C THR A 95 -18.23 3.16 13.73
N ASP A 96 -17.44 3.85 12.90
CA ASP A 96 -17.86 4.32 11.58
C ASP A 96 -17.48 3.32 10.49
N TYR A 97 -16.36 2.63 10.65
CA TYR A 97 -15.87 1.66 9.67
C TYR A 97 -15.15 0.50 10.33
N TYR A 98 -15.03 -0.62 9.61
CA TYR A 98 -14.28 -1.80 10.01
C TYR A 98 -13.20 -2.13 8.96
N VAL A 99 -12.04 -2.59 9.42
CA VAL A 99 -10.92 -2.98 8.55
C VAL A 99 -10.85 -4.50 8.44
N ASP A 100 -11.17 -5.03 7.26
CA ASP A 100 -10.98 -6.44 6.94
C ASP A 100 -9.59 -6.65 6.33
N LYS A 101 -8.64 -7.04 7.18
CA LYS A 101 -7.25 -7.34 6.78
C LYS A 101 -7.09 -8.67 6.03
N GLU A 102 -8.09 -9.54 6.03
CA GLU A 102 -8.02 -10.80 5.29
C GLU A 102 -8.25 -10.57 3.80
N HIS A 103 -9.10 -9.60 3.47
CA HIS A 103 -9.45 -9.25 2.09
C HIS A 103 -8.98 -7.85 1.68
N ASP A 104 -8.13 -7.21 2.48
CA ASP A 104 -7.56 -5.86 2.24
C ASP A 104 -8.63 -4.82 1.87
N ARG A 105 -9.73 -4.77 2.65
CA ARG A 105 -10.87 -3.89 2.40
C ARG A 105 -11.36 -3.16 3.63
N ILE A 106 -11.99 -2.02 3.39
CA ILE A 106 -12.63 -1.18 4.40
C ILE A 106 -14.14 -1.28 4.23
N TYR A 107 -14.84 -1.47 5.34
CA TYR A 107 -16.29 -1.56 5.44
C TYR A 107 -16.86 -0.34 6.13
N ARG A 108 -17.79 0.38 5.51
CA ARG A 108 -18.55 1.43 6.17
C ARG A 108 -19.68 0.79 6.99
N VAL A 109 -19.67 1.06 8.29
CA VAL A 109 -20.74 0.68 9.21
C VAL A 109 -21.70 1.86 9.30
N ASN A 110 -22.74 1.86 8.49
CA ASN A 110 -23.91 2.68 8.77
C ASN A 110 -24.67 1.93 9.86
N GLY A 111 -24.75 2.48 11.08
CA GLY A 111 -25.32 1.84 12.28
C GLY A 111 -26.81 1.53 12.22
N ILE A 112 -27.33 1.09 11.08
CA ILE A 112 -28.70 0.64 10.87
C ILE A 112 -28.67 -0.90 10.96
N SER A 113 -28.95 -1.41 12.16
CA SER A 113 -29.42 -2.79 12.35
C SER A 113 -30.90 -2.89 12.01
#